data_AF-A0A7M5WKS8-F1
#
_entry.id   AF-A0A7M5WKS8-F1
#
_cell.length_a   1.000
_cell.length_b   1.000
_cell.length_c   1.000
_cell.angle_alpha   90.00
_cell.angle_beta   90.00
_cell.angle_gamma   90.00
#
_symmetry.space_group_name_H-M   'P 1'
#
loop_
_entity.id
_entity.type
_entity.pdbx_description
1 polymer ?
#
loop_
_entity_poly.entity_id
_entity_poly.type
_entity_poly.pdbx_seq_one_letter_code
_entity_poly.pdbx_strand_id
1 'polypeptide(L)'
;MFNLILIDFFVSVGITIFGETGRKYIYRYLGCGCNLGEKIGMQEFQIPKNVLELVYGQSLIWIGTFFAPLIPVVGIIKLFILFYVKKISLMLNCKPSSQPYQGARSNYFFTLLLLLTFLLCSFAVGWGLTRIKTSCCGPFKNVGCVADYEMMDVVGRTIDSWPSWIGGIIDFIKTTAFIFPMFIIIFLLLYYYYAMTKAHEKMIHMLKDQLIMEGRDKRFLMDRLIRASEAKKSNLSQ
;
A
#
# COMPACT_ATOMS: atom_id res chain seq x y z
N MET A 1 8.26 8.32 20.67
CA MET A 1 7.90 7.66 19.39
C MET A 1 6.88 6.56 19.57
N PHE A 2 7.09 5.60 20.48
CA PHE A 2 6.15 4.52 20.78
C PHE A 2 4.72 5.00 21.13
N ASN A 3 4.59 5.98 22.05
CA ASN A 3 3.29 6.56 22.40
C ASN A 3 2.58 7.19 21.20
N LEU A 4 3.32 7.77 20.25
CA LEU A 4 2.76 8.38 19.04
C LEU A 4 2.17 7.30 18.12
N ILE A 5 2.86 6.17 17.97
CA ILE A 5 2.43 5.03 17.14
C ILE A 5 1.18 4.37 17.73
N LEU A 6 1.11 4.25 19.06
CA LEU A 6 -0.08 3.76 19.77
C LEU A 6 -1.27 4.69 19.64
N ILE A 7 -1.08 6.01 19.85
CA ILE A 7 -2.15 6.99 19.69
C ILE A 7 -2.66 7.00 18.25
N ASP A 8 -1.77 7.02 17.26
CA ASP A 8 -2.11 6.91 15.84
C ASP A 8 -2.91 5.64 15.53
N PHE A 9 -2.52 4.50 16.12
CA PHE A 9 -3.27 3.25 16.00
C PHE A 9 -4.69 3.35 16.56
N PHE A 10 -4.84 3.82 17.80
CA PHE A 10 -6.16 3.94 18.42
C PHE A 10 -7.04 4.96 17.69
N VAL A 11 -6.45 6.05 17.20
CA VAL A 11 -7.16 7.07 16.41
C VAL A 11 -7.60 6.51 15.06
N SER A 12 -6.73 5.80 14.33
CA SER A 12 -7.07 5.17 13.04
C SER A 12 -8.17 4.11 13.18
N VAL A 13 -8.07 3.25 14.20
CA VAL A 13 -9.11 2.26 14.53
C VAL A 13 -10.41 2.95 14.93
N GLY A 14 -10.33 3.99 15.78
CA GLY A 14 -11.47 4.78 16.21
C GLY A 14 -12.18 5.47 15.06
N ILE A 15 -11.46 6.15 14.17
CA ILE A 15 -12.02 6.78 12.98
C ILE A 15 -12.68 5.75 12.06
N THR A 16 -12.07 4.58 11.89
CA THR A 16 -12.64 3.50 11.06
C THR A 16 -13.93 2.97 11.67
N ILE A 17 -13.94 2.65 12.97
CA ILE A 17 -15.11 2.07 13.64
C ILE A 17 -16.22 3.12 13.82
N PHE A 18 -15.92 4.24 14.48
CA PHE A 18 -16.91 5.28 14.79
C PHE A 18 -17.32 6.08 13.56
N GLY A 19 -16.39 6.38 12.66
CA GLY A 19 -16.69 7.13 11.43
C GLY A 19 -17.57 6.33 10.47
N GLU A 20 -17.20 5.09 10.15
CA GLU A 20 -17.96 4.28 9.18
C GLU A 20 -19.28 3.76 9.78
N THR A 21 -19.27 3.31 11.04
CA THR A 21 -20.49 2.85 11.73
C THR A 21 -21.41 4.01 12.07
N GLY A 22 -20.86 5.14 12.54
CA GLY A 22 -21.62 6.34 12.85
C GLY A 22 -22.31 6.91 11.60
N ARG A 23 -21.62 6.94 10.45
CA ARG A 23 -22.20 7.41 9.19
C ARG A 23 -23.33 6.51 8.69
N LYS A 24 -23.23 5.19 8.86
CA LYS A 24 -24.34 4.25 8.60
C LYS A 24 -25.52 4.49 9.53
N TYR A 25 -25.27 4.71 10.82
CA TYR A 25 -26.31 4.98 11.80
C TYR A 25 -27.04 6.28 11.48
N ILE A 26 -26.29 7.35 11.16
CA ILE A 26 -26.82 8.65 10.71
C ILE A 26 -27.65 8.49 9.43
N TYR A 27 -27.18 7.73 8.44
CA TYR A 27 -27.93 7.47 7.22
C TYR A 27 -29.28 6.77 7.49
N ARG A 28 -29.30 5.77 8.39
CA ARG A 28 -30.52 5.02 8.73
C ARG A 28 -31.49 5.84 9.59
N TYR A 29 -30.97 6.71 10.46
CA TYR A 29 -31.78 7.56 11.33
C TYR A 29 -32.35 8.78 10.59
N LEU A 30 -31.55 9.48 9.77
CA LEU A 30 -32.01 10.63 8.97
C LEU A 30 -32.77 10.23 7.71
N GLY A 31 -32.52 9.03 7.14
CA GLY A 31 -33.27 8.51 5.99
C GLY A 31 -34.75 8.23 6.29
N CYS A 32 -35.13 8.18 7.57
CA CYS A 32 -36.52 7.97 7.99
C CYS A 32 -37.31 9.29 8.16
N GLY A 33 -36.68 10.46 8.00
CA GLY A 33 -37.32 11.75 8.29
C GLY A 33 -36.94 12.95 7.40
N CYS A 34 -35.81 12.93 6.68
CA CYS A 34 -35.40 14.03 5.80
C CYS A 34 -34.60 13.52 4.57
N ASN A 35 -34.80 14.15 3.39
CA ASN A 35 -34.01 13.95 2.15
C ASN A 35 -32.49 14.24 2.30
N LEU A 36 -32.01 14.48 3.51
CA LEU A 36 -30.60 14.71 3.83
C LEU A 36 -29.79 13.41 3.90
N GLY A 37 -30.43 12.28 4.26
CA GLY A 37 -29.79 10.95 4.21
C GLY A 37 -29.36 10.56 2.80
N GLU A 38 -30.15 10.93 1.79
CA GLU A 38 -29.86 10.70 0.39
C GLU A 38 -28.70 11.57 -0.14
N LYS A 39 -28.57 12.81 0.35
CA LYS A 39 -27.43 13.70 0.03
C LYS A 39 -26.10 13.24 0.65
N ILE A 40 -26.13 12.62 1.83
CA ILE A 40 -24.91 12.15 2.53
C ILE A 40 -24.37 10.84 1.93
N GLY A 41 -25.26 10.03 1.33
CA GLY A 41 -24.94 8.77 0.65
C GLY A 41 -24.39 7.68 1.58
N MET A 42 -24.57 6.41 1.21
CA MET A 42 -23.85 5.32 1.87
C MET A 42 -22.35 5.42 1.53
N GLN A 43 -21.49 5.11 2.51
CA GLN A 43 -20.04 5.11 2.31
C GLN A 43 -19.66 4.05 1.27
N GLU A 44 -19.16 4.47 0.11
CA GLU A 44 -18.48 3.58 -0.84
C GLU A 44 -17.07 3.26 -0.35
N PHE A 45 -16.68 1.99 -0.40
CA PHE A 45 -15.33 1.57 0.01
C PHE A 45 -14.28 2.04 -1.00
N GLN A 46 -13.58 3.14 -0.67
CA GLN A 46 -12.51 3.67 -1.50
C GLN A 46 -11.16 3.02 -1.13
N ILE A 47 -10.83 1.95 -1.85
CA ILE A 47 -9.59 1.17 -1.68
C ILE A 47 -8.32 2.06 -1.65
N PRO A 48 -8.15 3.08 -2.53
CA PRO A 48 -6.94 3.90 -2.52
C PRO A 48 -6.72 4.69 -1.23
N LYS A 49 -7.79 5.17 -0.57
CA LYS A 49 -7.69 5.93 0.69
C LYS A 49 -7.21 5.06 1.83
N ASN A 50 -7.77 3.86 1.94
CA ASN A 50 -7.37 2.89 2.96
C ASN A 50 -5.93 2.40 2.74
N VAL A 51 -5.51 2.20 1.48
CA VAL A 51 -4.13 1.84 1.17
C VAL A 51 -3.16 2.98 1.49
N LEU A 52 -3.54 4.24 1.25
CA LEU A 52 -2.69 5.38 1.61
C LEU A 52 -2.51 5.51 3.12
N GLU A 53 -3.56 5.25 3.90
CA GLU A 53 -3.50 5.18 5.36
C GLU A 53 -2.58 4.04 5.84
N LEU A 54 -2.63 2.88 5.19
CA LEU A 54 -1.71 1.76 5.44
C LEU A 54 -0.26 2.12 5.11
N VAL A 55 0.00 2.76 3.97
CA VAL A 55 1.34 3.20 3.54
C VAL A 55 1.92 4.22 4.52
N TYR A 56 1.09 5.14 5.03
CA TYR A 56 1.47 6.08 6.08
C TYR A 56 1.80 5.37 7.41
N GLY A 57 1.03 4.35 7.79
CA GLY A 57 1.34 3.53 8.96
C GLY A 57 2.69 2.79 8.83
N GLN A 58 2.97 2.24 7.64
CA GLN A 58 4.23 1.55 7.34
C GLN A 58 5.44 2.49 7.39
N SER A 59 5.33 3.69 6.83
CA SER A 59 6.42 4.67 6.87
C SER A 59 6.77 5.06 8.31
N LEU A 60 5.77 5.26 9.17
CA LEU A 60 5.99 5.52 10.60
C LEU A 60 6.67 4.35 11.32
N ILE A 61 6.27 3.11 11.02
CA ILE A 61 6.89 1.91 11.59
C ILE A 61 8.35 1.79 11.13
N TRP A 62 8.65 2.07 9.86
CA TRP A 62 10.01 2.02 9.33
C TRP A 62 10.92 3.07 9.94
N ILE A 63 10.46 4.32 10.01
CA ILE A 63 11.20 5.38 10.69
C ILE A 63 11.37 5.03 12.18
N GLY A 64 10.33 4.48 12.82
CA GLY A 64 10.36 4.09 14.23
C GLY A 64 11.28 2.91 14.54
N THR A 65 11.37 1.92 13.64
CA THR A 65 12.21 0.72 13.81
C THR A 65 13.68 1.08 14.00
N PHE A 66 14.14 2.16 13.36
CA PHE A 66 15.49 2.67 13.53
C PHE A 66 15.78 3.13 14.97
N PHE A 67 14.79 3.74 15.65
CA PHE A 67 14.94 4.22 17.03
C PHE A 67 14.66 3.13 18.08
N ALA A 68 13.83 2.13 17.75
CA ALA A 68 13.56 1.01 18.64
C ALA A 68 13.27 -0.28 17.83
N PRO A 69 14.14 -1.30 17.90
CA PRO A 69 14.05 -2.52 17.10
C PRO A 69 12.84 -3.41 17.42
N LEU A 70 12.10 -3.12 18.50
CA LEU A 70 10.86 -3.81 18.90
C LEU A 70 9.58 -3.24 18.25
N ILE A 71 9.65 -2.06 17.63
CA ILE A 71 8.51 -1.44 16.92
C ILE A 71 7.96 -2.27 15.74
N PRO A 72 8.75 -2.98 14.90
CA PRO A 72 8.18 -3.74 13.79
C PRO A 72 7.28 -4.89 14.25
N VAL A 73 7.56 -5.51 15.41
CA VAL A 73 6.69 -6.55 16.01
C VAL A 73 5.31 -5.97 16.34
N VAL A 74 5.28 -4.78 16.95
CA VAL A 74 4.04 -4.06 17.24
C VAL A 74 3.34 -3.64 15.95
N GLY A 75 4.10 -3.27 14.92
CA GLY A 75 3.61 -2.99 13.58
C GLY A 75 2.87 -4.17 12.95
N ILE A 76 3.41 -5.38 13.02
CA ILE A 76 2.77 -6.60 12.51
C ILE A 76 1.43 -6.84 13.22
N ILE A 77 1.40 -6.73 14.55
CA ILE A 77 0.17 -6.88 15.34
C ILE A 77 -0.86 -5.81 14.94
N LYS A 78 -0.43 -4.54 14.78
CA LYS A 78 -1.27 -3.43 14.33
C LYS A 78 -1.90 -3.71 12.97
N LEU A 79 -1.12 -4.17 11.99
CA LEU A 79 -1.60 -4.47 10.64
C LEU A 79 -2.61 -5.61 10.64
N PHE A 80 -2.35 -6.65 11.44
CA PHE A 80 -3.26 -7.77 11.59
C PHE A 80 -4.62 -7.29 12.13
N ILE A 81 -4.62 -6.52 13.22
CA ILE A 81 -5.86 -5.99 13.80
C ILE A 81 -6.58 -5.06 12.80
N LEU A 82 -5.87 -4.14 12.16
CA LEU A 82 -6.44 -3.22 11.16
C LEU A 82 -7.08 -3.96 9.99
N PHE A 83 -6.47 -5.06 9.53
CA PHE A 83 -7.02 -5.88 8.47
C PHE A 83 -8.38 -6.46 8.85
N TYR A 84 -8.50 -7.05 10.05
CA TYR A 84 -9.77 -7.61 10.52
C TYR A 84 -10.83 -6.53 10.76
N VAL A 85 -10.46 -5.39 11.35
CA VAL A 85 -11.39 -4.27 11.55
C VAL A 85 -11.92 -3.74 10.22
N LYS A 86 -11.05 -3.45 9.25
CA LYS A 86 -11.45 -2.98 7.92
C LYS A 86 -12.27 -4.04 7.17
N LYS A 87 -11.94 -5.33 7.31
CA LYS A 87 -12.74 -6.43 6.74
C LYS A 87 -14.15 -6.46 7.30
N ILE A 88 -14.29 -6.39 8.63
CA ILE A 88 -15.60 -6.40 9.29
C ILE A 88 -16.40 -5.16 8.89
N SER A 89 -15.76 -3.97 8.88
CA SER A 89 -16.43 -2.74 8.47
C SER A 89 -16.86 -2.77 7.00
N LEU A 90 -16.04 -3.30 6.10
CA LEU A 90 -16.41 -3.50 4.70
C LEU A 90 -17.66 -4.38 4.54
N MET A 91 -17.71 -5.51 5.26
CA MET A 91 -18.82 -6.45 5.17
C MET A 91 -20.12 -5.92 5.80
N LEU A 92 -20.02 -5.12 6.86
CA LEU A 92 -21.18 -4.65 7.61
C LEU A 92 -21.66 -3.26 7.19
N ASN A 93 -20.78 -2.35 6.80
CA ASN A 93 -21.09 -0.91 6.69
C ASN A 93 -21.01 -0.34 5.27
N CYS A 94 -20.34 -1.01 4.32
CA CYS A 94 -20.15 -0.48 2.97
C CYS A 94 -21.13 -1.09 1.96
N LYS A 95 -21.66 -0.25 1.06
CA LYS A 95 -22.36 -0.72 -0.14
C LYS A 95 -21.32 -1.22 -1.16
N PRO A 96 -21.59 -2.29 -1.92
CA PRO A 96 -20.72 -2.68 -3.04
C PRO A 96 -20.52 -1.50 -4.00
N SER A 97 -19.26 -1.23 -4.37
CA SER A 97 -18.93 -0.14 -5.27
C SER A 97 -19.63 -0.33 -6.61
N SER A 98 -20.23 0.75 -7.11
CA SER A 98 -21.00 0.77 -8.37
C SER A 98 -20.11 0.61 -9.61
N GLN A 99 -18.80 0.86 -9.49
CA GLN A 99 -17.84 0.68 -10.58
C GLN A 99 -17.06 -0.63 -10.41
N PRO A 100 -16.95 -1.47 -11.46
CA PRO A 100 -16.15 -2.69 -11.40
C PRO A 100 -14.68 -2.33 -11.21
N TYR A 101 -14.16 -2.60 -10.01
CA TYR A 101 -12.77 -2.36 -9.67
C TYR A 101 -11.87 -3.41 -10.32
N GLN A 102 -10.94 -2.96 -11.16
CA GLN A 102 -9.98 -3.84 -11.83
C GLN A 102 -8.84 -4.21 -10.86
N GLY A 103 -9.08 -5.24 -10.02
CA GLY A 103 -8.19 -5.62 -8.92
C GLY A 103 -6.73 -5.84 -9.30
N ALA A 104 -6.46 -6.33 -10.52
CA ALA A 104 -5.09 -6.49 -11.03
C ALA A 104 -4.36 -5.15 -11.21
N ARG A 105 -5.02 -4.13 -11.79
CA ARG A 105 -4.39 -2.82 -12.10
C ARG A 105 -3.97 -2.09 -10.83
N SER A 106 -4.76 -2.18 -9.78
CA SER A 106 -4.50 -1.45 -8.56
C SER A 106 -3.53 -2.13 -7.60
N ASN A 107 -3.45 -3.46 -7.59
CA ASN A 107 -2.47 -4.18 -6.75
C ASN A 107 -1.02 -3.79 -7.13
N TYR A 108 -0.74 -3.66 -8.43
CA TYR A 108 0.58 -3.21 -8.90
C TYR A 108 0.87 -1.75 -8.57
N PHE A 109 -0.11 -0.86 -8.74
CA PHE A 109 0.02 0.54 -8.35
C PHE A 109 0.32 0.69 -6.85
N PHE A 110 -0.37 -0.08 -6.00
CA PHE A 110 -0.13 -0.07 -4.56
C PHE A 110 1.23 -0.66 -4.18
N THR A 111 1.64 -1.74 -4.84
CA THR A 111 2.98 -2.32 -4.64
C THR A 111 4.08 -1.32 -5.01
N LEU A 112 3.91 -0.60 -6.13
CA LEU A 112 4.84 0.45 -6.55
C LEU A 112 4.88 1.62 -5.55
N LEU A 113 3.71 2.07 -5.10
CA LEU A 113 3.59 3.14 -4.10
C LEU A 113 4.29 2.75 -2.78
N LEU A 114 4.12 1.51 -2.33
CA LEU A 114 4.75 0.98 -1.13
C LEU A 114 6.28 0.94 -1.26
N LEU A 115 6.79 0.46 -2.41
CA LEU A 115 8.23 0.40 -2.70
C LEU A 115 8.86 1.79 -2.76
N LEU A 116 8.20 2.73 -3.44
CA LEU A 116 8.70 4.11 -3.53
C LEU A 116 8.70 4.79 -2.16
N THR A 117 7.66 4.55 -1.34
CA THR A 117 7.61 5.03 0.05
C THR A 117 8.74 4.43 0.88
N PHE A 118 9.08 3.16 0.70
CA PHE A 118 10.20 2.52 1.39
C PHE A 118 11.53 3.17 1.08
N LEU A 119 11.81 3.42 -0.20
CA LEU A 119 13.03 4.04 -0.64
C LEU A 119 13.14 5.48 -0.12
N LEU A 120 12.05 6.25 -0.18
CA LEU A 120 11.99 7.61 0.35
C LEU A 120 12.18 7.63 1.87
N CYS A 121 11.54 6.73 2.62
CA CYS A 121 11.73 6.62 4.07
C CYS A 121 13.16 6.20 4.42
N SER A 122 13.74 5.24 3.69
CA SER A 122 15.13 4.81 3.91
C SER A 122 16.11 5.95 3.65
N PHE A 123 15.90 6.71 2.58
CA PHE A 123 16.67 7.91 2.28
C PHE A 123 16.49 9.00 3.33
N ALA A 124 15.25 9.28 3.75
CA ALA A 124 14.93 10.28 4.76
C ALA A 124 15.49 9.91 6.15
N VAL A 125 15.49 8.63 6.53
CA VAL A 125 16.13 8.14 7.76
C VAL A 125 17.65 8.28 7.65
N GLY A 126 18.23 7.90 6.51
CA GLY A 126 19.67 8.09 6.25
C GLY A 126 20.09 9.55 6.36
N TRP A 127 19.27 10.47 5.82
CA TRP A 127 19.52 11.91 5.88
C TRP A 127 19.18 12.55 7.23
N GLY A 128 18.17 12.02 7.94
CA GLY A 128 17.84 12.42 9.30
C GLY A 128 18.98 12.08 10.27
N LEU A 129 19.62 10.92 10.09
CA LEU A 129 20.71 10.46 10.94
C LEU A 129 21.90 11.42 10.96
N THR A 130 22.24 11.99 9.81
CA THR A 130 23.29 13.01 9.64
C THR A 130 22.95 14.38 10.20
N ARG A 131 21.70 14.64 10.61
CA ARG A 131 21.27 15.98 11.06
C ARG A 131 20.76 16.01 12.50
N ILE A 132 20.63 14.85 13.17
CA ILE A 132 20.22 14.79 14.57
C ILE A 132 21.41 15.15 15.47
N LYS A 133 21.32 16.29 16.16
CA LYS A 133 22.28 16.71 17.19
C LYS A 133 22.08 15.87 18.45
N THR A 134 23.17 15.38 19.04
CA THR A 134 23.10 14.60 20.28
C THR A 134 22.69 15.48 21.45
N SER A 135 21.70 15.05 22.24
CA SER A 135 21.28 15.74 23.47
C SER A 135 21.96 15.14 24.71
N CYS A 136 22.40 15.99 25.64
CA CYS A 136 23.17 15.60 26.84
C CYS A 136 22.44 14.69 27.85
N CYS A 137 21.11 14.53 27.74
CA CYS A 137 20.32 13.65 28.61
C CYS A 137 19.83 12.36 27.91
N GLY A 138 20.49 11.94 26.82
CA GLY A 138 20.13 10.74 26.06
C GLY A 138 20.97 9.49 26.38
N PRO A 139 20.58 8.31 25.84
CA PRO A 139 21.30 7.04 26.01
C PRO A 139 22.74 7.01 25.48
N PHE A 140 23.21 8.09 24.81
CA PHE A 140 24.58 8.26 24.30
C PHE A 140 25.49 9.09 25.24
N LYS A 141 25.15 9.20 26.52
CA LYS A 141 25.87 10.01 27.53
C LYS A 141 27.37 9.69 27.69
N ASN A 142 27.83 8.52 27.24
CA ASN A 142 29.20 8.04 27.47
C ASN A 142 30.29 8.67 26.58
N VAL A 143 29.95 9.61 25.71
CA VAL A 143 30.92 10.41 24.95
C VAL A 143 30.69 11.87 25.34
N GLY A 144 31.73 12.55 25.85
CA GLY A 144 31.62 13.84 26.54
C GLY A 144 30.71 14.86 25.84
N CYS A 145 29.88 15.56 26.64
CA CYS A 145 28.97 16.60 26.18
C CYS A 145 29.73 17.78 25.56
N VAL A 146 29.90 17.75 24.25
CA VAL A 146 30.38 18.89 23.46
C VAL A 146 29.27 19.26 22.47
N ALA A 147 28.90 20.54 22.44
CA ALA A 147 27.67 21.05 21.81
C ALA A 147 27.61 20.91 20.27
N ASP A 148 28.72 20.55 19.63
CA ASP A 148 28.86 20.40 18.18
C ASP A 148 28.87 18.95 17.68
N TYR A 149 28.58 17.97 18.55
CA TYR A 149 28.55 16.56 18.13
C TYR A 149 27.22 16.18 17.48
N GLU A 150 27.31 15.73 16.23
CA GLU A 150 26.20 15.12 15.49
C GLU A 150 26.14 13.60 15.77
N MET A 151 24.96 13.00 15.70
CA MET A 151 24.75 11.56 15.92
C MET A 151 25.64 10.70 14.99
N MET A 152 26.04 11.22 13.83
CA MET A 152 26.96 10.57 12.90
C MET A 152 28.41 10.48 13.37
N ASP A 153 28.86 11.32 14.31
CA ASP A 153 30.24 11.23 14.83
C ASP A 153 30.37 10.09 15.85
N VAL A 154 29.31 9.83 16.62
CA VAL A 154 29.21 8.65 17.51
C VAL A 154 29.07 7.36 16.69
N VAL A 155 28.26 7.40 15.61
CA VAL A 155 28.13 6.29 14.66
C VAL A 155 29.44 6.06 13.91
N GLY A 156 30.16 7.12 13.50
CA GLY A 156 31.48 7.05 12.87
C GLY A 156 32.51 6.37 13.78
N ARG A 157 32.62 6.78 15.04
CA ARG A 157 33.52 6.12 16.02
C ARG A 157 33.11 4.69 16.36
N THR A 158 31.81 4.37 16.32
CA THR A 158 31.32 3.00 16.49
C THR A 158 31.61 2.15 15.25
N ILE A 159 31.51 2.72 14.04
CA ILE A 159 31.88 2.08 12.78
C ILE A 159 33.40 1.88 12.69
N ASP A 160 34.20 2.78 13.24
CA ASP A 160 35.66 2.60 13.35
C ASP A 160 36.04 1.50 14.36
N SER A 161 35.17 1.24 15.35
CA SER A 161 35.31 0.09 16.24
C SER A 161 34.85 -1.23 15.61
N TRP A 162 34.15 -1.16 14.47
CA TRP A 162 33.73 -2.33 13.69
C TRP A 162 34.86 -2.81 12.77
N PRO A 163 34.86 -4.09 12.35
CA PRO A 163 35.90 -4.61 11.48
C PRO A 163 36.05 -3.76 10.21
N SER A 164 37.29 -3.48 9.81
CA SER A 164 37.67 -2.51 8.77
C SER A 164 36.95 -2.69 7.43
N TRP A 165 36.49 -3.91 7.15
CA TRP A 165 35.68 -4.23 5.98
C TRP A 165 34.32 -3.51 5.97
N ILE A 166 33.69 -3.32 7.14
CA ILE A 166 32.37 -2.66 7.24
C ILE A 166 32.50 -1.14 7.08
N GLY A 167 33.55 -0.53 7.65
CA GLY A 167 33.85 0.89 7.43
C GLY A 167 34.07 1.20 5.94
N GLY A 168 34.85 0.35 5.25
CA GLY A 168 35.08 0.48 3.81
C GLY A 168 33.81 0.37 2.96
N ILE A 169 32.86 -0.50 3.34
CA ILE A 169 31.56 -0.61 2.67
C ILE A 169 30.73 0.67 2.86
N ILE A 170 30.72 1.23 4.07
CA ILE A 170 29.93 2.42 4.38
C ILE A 170 30.48 3.65 3.65
N ASP A 171 31.80 3.80 3.57
CA ASP A 171 32.42 4.90 2.81
C ASP A 171 32.22 4.74 1.30
N PHE A 172 32.23 3.51 0.80
CA PHE A 172 31.89 3.22 -0.59
C PHE A 172 30.44 3.59 -0.92
N ILE A 173 29.49 3.30 -0.02
CA ILE A 173 28.06 3.63 -0.19
C ILE A 173 27.82 5.15 -0.15
N LYS A 174 28.55 5.88 0.71
CA LYS A 174 28.45 7.35 0.82
C LYS A 174 29.02 8.09 -0.40
N THR A 175 29.86 7.42 -1.19
CA THR A 175 30.52 8.04 -2.34
C THR A 175 29.49 8.42 -3.40
N THR A 176 29.59 9.64 -3.94
CA THR A 176 28.71 10.17 -5.00
C THR A 176 28.59 9.21 -6.19
N ALA A 177 29.66 8.49 -6.52
CA ALA A 177 29.70 7.49 -7.59
C ALA A 177 28.81 6.26 -7.36
N PHE A 178 28.43 5.94 -6.12
CA PHE A 178 27.50 4.84 -5.81
C PHE A 178 26.03 5.29 -5.79
N ILE A 179 25.79 6.53 -5.38
CA ILE A 179 24.45 7.11 -5.28
C ILE A 179 23.81 7.28 -6.67
N PHE A 180 24.56 7.79 -7.66
CA PHE A 180 24.07 7.96 -9.03
C PHE A 180 23.58 6.65 -9.70
N PRO A 181 24.35 5.55 -9.75
CA PRO A 181 23.88 4.30 -10.33
C PRO A 181 22.73 3.69 -9.51
N MET A 182 22.69 3.88 -8.20
CA MET A 182 21.52 3.48 -7.39
C MET A 182 20.25 4.18 -7.83
N PHE A 183 20.28 5.50 -8.04
CA PHE A 183 19.14 6.23 -8.59
C PHE A 183 18.76 5.74 -9.99
N ILE A 184 19.74 5.48 -10.86
CA ILE A 184 19.48 4.92 -12.20
C ILE A 184 18.79 3.57 -12.09
N ILE A 185 19.24 2.67 -11.20
CA ILE A 185 18.61 1.37 -10.96
C ILE A 185 17.18 1.54 -10.46
N ILE A 186 16.94 2.47 -9.53
CA ILE A 186 15.58 2.79 -9.03
C ILE A 186 14.69 3.31 -10.17
N PHE A 187 15.18 4.22 -11.01
CA PHE A 187 14.44 4.72 -12.17
C PHE A 187 14.18 3.63 -13.21
N LEU A 188 15.14 2.74 -13.43
CA LEU A 188 15.01 1.63 -14.37
C LEU A 188 14.02 0.59 -13.86
N LEU A 189 14.01 0.31 -12.56
CA LEU A 189 12.98 -0.50 -11.92
C LEU A 189 11.61 0.17 -12.03
N LEU A 190 11.50 1.47 -11.74
CA LEU A 190 10.26 2.24 -11.94
C LEU A 190 9.75 2.15 -13.38
N TYR A 191 10.63 2.34 -14.36
CA TYR A 191 10.32 2.23 -15.78
C TYR A 191 9.91 0.80 -16.15
N TYR A 192 10.63 -0.21 -15.67
CA TYR A 192 10.31 -1.61 -15.89
C TYR A 192 8.93 -1.97 -15.33
N TYR A 193 8.64 -1.58 -14.09
CA TYR A 193 7.32 -1.79 -13.48
C TYR A 193 6.21 -1.01 -14.21
N TYR A 194 6.49 0.20 -14.68
CA TYR A 194 5.56 0.97 -15.51
C TYR A 194 5.28 0.26 -16.86
N ALA A 195 6.33 -0.23 -17.53
CA ALA A 195 6.21 -0.97 -18.79
C ALA A 195 5.44 -2.29 -18.59
N MET A 196 5.75 -3.02 -17.51
CA MET A 196 5.04 -4.24 -17.11
C MET A 196 3.55 -3.95 -16.84
N THR A 197 3.23 -2.78 -16.26
CA THR A 197 1.85 -2.33 -16.04
C THR A 197 1.11 -2.17 -17.37
N LYS A 198 1.73 -1.53 -18.37
CA LYS A 198 1.13 -1.39 -19.70
C LYS A 198 0.98 -2.74 -20.41
N ALA A 199 1.96 -3.64 -20.26
CA ALA A 199 1.90 -4.97 -20.85
C ALA A 199 0.73 -5.80 -20.27
N HIS A 200 0.56 -5.80 -18.94
CA HIS A 200 -0.55 -6.48 -18.29
C HIS A 200 -1.91 -5.88 -18.66
N GLU A 201 -2.01 -4.55 -18.81
CA GLU A 201 -3.23 -3.91 -19.29
C GLU A 201 -3.64 -4.42 -20.68
N LYS A 202 -2.67 -4.47 -21.60
CA LYS A 202 -2.89 -5.02 -22.94
C LYS A 202 -3.29 -6.49 -22.91
N MET A 203 -2.66 -7.29 -22.05
CA MET A 203 -2.98 -8.71 -21.89
C MET A 203 -4.41 -8.93 -21.39
N ILE A 204 -4.87 -8.14 -20.40
CA ILE A 204 -6.24 -8.25 -19.87
C ILE A 204 -7.26 -7.86 -20.96
N HIS A 205 -6.99 -6.81 -21.73
CA HIS A 205 -7.86 -6.41 -22.84
C HIS A 205 -7.97 -7.53 -23.88
N MET A 206 -6.83 -8.09 -24.29
CA MET A 206 -6.78 -9.21 -25.23
C MET A 206 -7.59 -10.41 -24.73
N LEU A 207 -7.47 -10.75 -23.44
CA LEU A 207 -8.20 -11.87 -22.85
C LEU A 207 -9.72 -11.63 -22.82
N LYS A 208 -10.16 -10.40 -22.56
CA LYS A 208 -11.59 -10.03 -22.65
C LYS A 208 -12.11 -10.14 -24.09
N ASP A 209 -11.33 -9.68 -25.06
CA ASP A 209 -11.69 -9.77 -26.47
C ASP A 209 -11.81 -11.23 -26.92
N GLN A 210 -10.86 -12.08 -26.50
CA GLN A 210 -10.92 -13.53 -26.75
C GLN A 210 -12.18 -14.16 -26.16
N LEU A 211 -12.54 -13.80 -24.91
CA LEU A 211 -13.74 -14.31 -24.26
C LEU A 211 -15.02 -13.93 -25.02
N ILE A 212 -15.10 -12.68 -25.52
CA ILE A 212 -16.24 -12.20 -26.31
C ILE A 212 -16.30 -12.92 -27.67
N MET A 213 -15.15 -13.14 -28.31
CA MET A 213 -15.05 -13.89 -29.57
C MET A 213 -15.51 -15.34 -29.40
N GLU A 214 -14.99 -16.07 -28.42
CA GLU A 214 -15.43 -17.44 -28.12
C GLU A 214 -16.93 -17.49 -27.77
N GLY A 215 -17.44 -16.49 -27.05
CA GLY A 215 -18.86 -16.38 -26.72
C GLY A 215 -19.74 -16.22 -27.98
N ARG A 216 -19.27 -15.48 -28.98
CA ARG A 216 -19.97 -15.34 -30.27
C ARG A 216 -19.93 -16.61 -31.10
N ASP A 217 -18.78 -17.27 -31.19
CA ASP A 217 -18.63 -18.52 -31.94
C ASP A 217 -19.51 -19.64 -31.37
N LYS A 218 -19.56 -19.79 -30.05
CA LYS A 218 -20.45 -20.76 -29.40
C LYS A 218 -21.93 -20.49 -29.72
N ARG A 219 -22.36 -19.22 -29.70
CA ARG A 219 -23.74 -18.85 -30.08
C ARG A 219 -24.03 -19.16 -31.55
N PHE A 220 -23.08 -18.85 -32.44
CA PHE A 220 -23.22 -19.13 -33.87
C PHE A 220 -23.32 -20.65 -34.15
N LEU A 221 -22.47 -21.45 -33.51
CA LEU A 221 -22.53 -22.92 -33.61
C LEU A 221 -23.86 -23.48 -33.09
N MET A 222 -24.36 -22.95 -31.96
CA MET A 222 -25.63 -23.37 -31.38
C MET A 222 -26.82 -23.04 -32.31
N ASP A 223 -26.84 -21.86 -32.92
CA ASP A 223 -27.88 -21.47 -33.88
C ASP A 223 -27.90 -22.40 -35.10
N ARG A 224 -26.73 -22.77 -35.64
CA ARG A 224 -26.64 -23.73 -36.75
C ARG A 224 -27.14 -25.12 -36.37
N LEU A 225 -26.83 -25.59 -35.15
CA LEU A 225 -27.32 -26.88 -34.65
C LEU A 225 -28.85 -26.89 -34.51
N ILE A 226 -29.43 -25.80 -33.99
CA ILE A 226 -30.89 -25.66 -33.87
C ILE A 226 -31.55 -25.74 -35.25
N ARG A 227 -31.09 -24.92 -36.22
CA ARG A 227 -31.64 -24.95 -37.59
C ARG A 227 -31.52 -26.31 -38.27
N ALA A 228 -30.39 -27.01 -38.08
CA ALA A 228 -30.20 -28.35 -38.62
C ALA A 228 -31.15 -29.37 -37.97
N SER A 229 -31.41 -29.24 -36.66
CA SER A 229 -32.36 -30.10 -35.95
C SER A 229 -33.81 -29.87 -36.40
N GLU A 230 -34.19 -28.62 -36.67
CA GLU A 230 -35.52 -28.25 -37.19
C GLU A 230 -35.73 -28.79 -38.62
N ALA A 231 -34.74 -28.61 -39.50
CA ALA A 231 -34.77 -29.15 -40.86
C ALA A 231 -34.86 -30.69 -40.88
N LYS A 232 -34.18 -31.36 -39.95
CA LYS A 232 -34.30 -32.82 -39.81
C LYS A 232 -35.69 -33.23 -39.31
N LYS A 233 -36.28 -32.45 -38.41
CA LYS A 233 -37.64 -32.72 -37.89
C LYS A 233 -38.70 -32.50 -38.98
N SER A 234 -38.59 -31.46 -39.80
CA SER A 234 -39.51 -31.23 -40.92
C SER A 234 -39.45 -32.34 -41.96
N ASN A 235 -38.26 -32.85 -42.25
CA ASN A 235 -38.07 -33.97 -43.20
C ASN A 235 -38.59 -35.32 -42.68
N LEU A 236 -38.78 -35.47 -41.35
CA LEU A 236 -39.31 -36.69 -40.75
C LEU A 236 -40.84 -36.67 -40.59
N SER A 237 -41.45 -35.48 -40.67
CA SER A 237 -42.90 -35.27 -40.59
C SER A 237 -43.61 -35.26 -41.95
N GLN A 238 -42.86 -35.50 -43.03
CA GLN A 238 -43.33 -35.52 -44.42
C GLN A 238 -43.11 -36.93 -44.98
#